data_AF-A0A396GML8-F1
#
_entry.id   AF-A0A396GML8-F1
#
_cell.length_a   1.000
_cell.length_b   1.000
_cell.length_c   1.000
_cell.angle_alpha   90.00
_cell.angle_beta   90.00
_cell.angle_gamma   90.00
#
_symmetry.space_group_name_H-M   'P 1'
#
loop_
_entity.id
_entity.type
_entity.pdbx_description
1 polymer ?
#
loop_
_entity_poly.entity_id
_entity_poly.type
_entity_poly.pdbx_seq_one_letter_code
_entity_poly.pdbx_strand_id
1 'polypeptide(L)'
;MQVFYHLYGDTRPRLFIYWTADNYEGTGCYNLKCPGFVQTNKKILLGGALEPTSLYNGQQYEFPLKIWKDEKNGHWWLEYGNGDIIGYWPSSLFKRLQGEGDFAQFGGQVLNLNTTGFHTSTQMGSGHFDSGRFKKAAYIRNMQVAVNSENIWIDLPDPEYGANKPGCYDVRGRYSRNWGNLIFYGGPGRNANCR
;
A
#
# COMPACT_ATOMS: atom_id res chain seq x y z
N MET A 1 2.28 3.39 -1.84
CA MET A 1 3.49 4.03 -2.43
C MET A 1 4.10 3.09 -3.45
N GLN A 2 4.78 3.60 -4.48
CA GLN A 2 5.43 2.78 -5.51
C GLN A 2 6.74 3.42 -6.00
N VAL A 3 7.70 2.57 -6.38
CA VAL A 3 8.82 2.93 -7.25
C VAL A 3 8.62 2.18 -8.57
N PHE A 4 8.52 2.90 -9.70
CA PHE A 4 8.29 2.29 -11.01
C PHE A 4 9.06 3.03 -12.11
N TYR A 5 10.31 2.61 -12.31
CA TYR A 5 11.24 3.27 -13.24
C TYR A 5 10.69 3.38 -14.66
N HIS A 6 10.08 2.33 -15.21
CA HIS A 6 9.54 2.37 -16.58
C HIS A 6 8.42 3.40 -16.77
N LEU A 7 7.69 3.75 -15.71
CA LEU A 7 6.61 4.73 -15.77
C LEU A 7 7.09 6.16 -15.53
N TYR A 8 8.08 6.35 -14.64
CA TYR A 8 8.48 7.68 -14.16
C TYR A 8 9.89 8.12 -14.55
N GLY A 9 10.74 7.22 -15.05
CA GLY A 9 12.13 7.49 -15.42
C GLY A 9 13.08 7.72 -14.23
N ASP A 10 12.63 7.49 -12.99
CA ASP A 10 13.43 7.63 -11.78
C ASP A 10 13.08 6.55 -10.73
N THR A 11 13.85 6.53 -9.64
CA THR A 11 13.69 5.59 -8.53
C THR A 11 13.03 6.24 -7.30
N ARG A 12 12.43 7.42 -7.46
CA ARG A 12 11.81 8.13 -6.32
C ARG A 12 10.52 7.45 -5.90
N PRO A 13 10.28 7.27 -4.59
CA PRO A 13 9.01 6.74 -4.11
C PRO A 13 7.89 7.75 -4.39
N ARG A 14 6.75 7.24 -4.87
CA ARG A 14 5.61 8.07 -5.27
C ARG A 14 4.34 7.63 -4.55
N LEU A 15 3.50 8.58 -4.17
CA LEU A 15 2.12 8.27 -3.82
C LEU A 15 1.43 7.85 -5.11
N PHE A 16 0.82 6.68 -5.12
CA PHE A 16 0.15 6.17 -6.31
C PHE A 16 -1.13 5.47 -5.90
N ILE A 17 -2.04 5.37 -6.86
CA ILE A 17 -3.18 4.48 -6.80
C ILE A 17 -3.17 3.56 -8.02
N TYR A 18 -3.67 2.35 -7.80
CA TYR A 18 -4.07 1.44 -8.85
C TYR A 18 -5.41 0.84 -8.45
N TRP A 19 -6.31 0.67 -9.42
CA TRP A 19 -7.58 -0.03 -9.22
C TRP A 19 -7.81 -1.00 -10.36
N THR A 20 -8.62 -2.03 -10.13
CA THR A 20 -9.12 -2.98 -11.11
C THR A 20 -10.55 -3.37 -10.73
N ALA A 21 -11.43 -3.57 -11.71
CA ALA A 21 -12.80 -4.03 -11.51
C ALA A 21 -12.93 -5.56 -11.62
N ASP A 22 -11.89 -6.22 -12.13
CA ASP A 22 -11.89 -7.62 -12.56
C ASP A 22 -10.64 -8.38 -12.08
N ASN A 23 -10.08 -7.99 -10.93
CA ASN A 23 -8.95 -8.69 -10.32
C ASN A 23 -7.74 -8.86 -11.27
N TYR A 24 -7.36 -7.76 -11.94
CA TYR A 24 -6.21 -7.67 -12.84
C TYR A 24 -6.35 -8.45 -14.16
N GLU A 25 -7.54 -8.90 -14.55
CA GLU A 25 -7.74 -9.66 -15.79
C GLU A 25 -7.63 -8.79 -17.05
N GLY A 26 -8.28 -7.62 -17.06
CA GLY A 26 -8.26 -6.73 -18.22
C GLY A 26 -8.65 -5.29 -17.92
N THR A 27 -9.18 -5.00 -16.73
CA THR A 27 -9.48 -3.64 -16.29
C THR A 27 -8.47 -3.12 -15.29
N GLY A 28 -8.32 -1.80 -15.29
CA GLY A 28 -7.65 -1.08 -14.23
C GLY A 28 -6.96 0.15 -14.72
N CYS A 29 -6.44 0.93 -13.77
CA CYS A 29 -5.78 2.18 -14.10
C CYS A 29 -4.76 2.59 -13.06
N TYR A 30 -3.61 3.08 -13.54
CA TYR A 30 -2.65 3.82 -12.72
C TYR A 30 -3.03 5.29 -12.60
N ASN A 31 -3.13 5.79 -11.37
CA ASN A 31 -3.38 7.20 -11.06
C ASN A 31 -4.56 7.75 -11.89
N LEU A 32 -4.32 8.83 -12.65
CA LEU A 32 -5.29 9.48 -13.53
C LEU A 32 -5.01 9.21 -15.03
N LYS A 33 -4.28 8.13 -15.37
CA LYS A 33 -3.92 7.81 -16.76
C LYS A 33 -5.11 7.39 -17.63
N CYS A 34 -6.22 7.06 -16.99
CA CYS A 34 -7.47 6.60 -17.57
C CYS A 34 -8.63 7.02 -16.64
N PRO A 35 -9.87 7.06 -17.15
CA PRO A 35 -11.05 7.27 -16.32
C PRO A 35 -11.20 6.20 -15.23
N GLY A 36 -11.67 6.58 -14.05
CA GLY A 36 -12.01 5.64 -12.97
C GLY A 36 -11.81 6.21 -11.57
N PHE A 37 -10.80 7.05 -11.36
CA PHE A 37 -10.65 7.84 -10.14
C PHE A 37 -10.92 9.31 -10.44
N VAL A 38 -11.76 9.94 -9.61
CA VAL A 38 -12.09 11.36 -9.70
C VAL A 38 -11.33 12.09 -8.59
N GLN A 39 -10.23 12.74 -8.97
CA GLN A 39 -9.47 13.57 -8.04
C GLN A 39 -10.19 14.91 -7.84
N THR A 40 -10.53 15.24 -6.60
CA THR A 40 -11.22 16.49 -6.22
C THR A 40 -10.24 17.50 -5.62
N ASN A 41 -9.16 17.04 -5.03
CA ASN A 41 -8.16 17.86 -4.37
C ASN A 41 -7.01 18.23 -5.31
N LYS A 42 -6.63 19.51 -5.31
CA LYS A 42 -5.56 20.06 -6.17
C LYS A 42 -4.21 20.18 -5.48
N LYS A 43 -4.13 19.91 -4.17
CA LYS A 43 -2.91 20.02 -3.35
C LYS A 43 -2.06 18.74 -3.39
N ILE A 44 -2.70 17.58 -3.55
CA ILE A 44 -2.01 16.28 -3.49
C ILE A 44 -1.89 15.72 -4.91
N LEU A 45 -0.66 15.39 -5.30
CA LEU A 45 -0.38 14.87 -6.64
C LEU A 45 -0.26 13.34 -6.63
N LEU A 46 -1.23 12.65 -7.23
CA LEU A 46 -1.11 11.22 -7.53
C LEU A 46 -0.03 10.99 -8.60
N GLY A 47 0.88 10.07 -8.34
CA GLY A 47 2.10 9.86 -9.11
C GLY A 47 3.21 10.87 -8.78
N GLY A 48 2.99 11.82 -7.87
CA GLY A 48 4.01 12.76 -7.39
C GLY A 48 5.06 12.07 -6.52
N ALA A 49 6.31 12.53 -6.60
CA ALA A 49 7.39 12.06 -5.73
C ALA A 49 7.10 12.50 -4.28
N LEU A 50 7.30 11.57 -3.35
CA LEU A 50 7.17 11.81 -1.92
C LEU A 50 8.50 12.32 -1.38
N GLU A 51 8.47 13.49 -0.75
CA GLU A 51 9.62 14.09 -0.07
C GLU A 51 9.15 14.73 1.24
N PRO A 52 9.95 14.67 2.32
CA PRO A 52 11.22 13.94 2.43
C PRO A 52 11.04 12.42 2.54
N THR A 53 12.12 11.66 2.30
CA THR A 53 12.15 10.19 2.44
C THR A 53 12.85 9.72 3.71
N SER A 54 12.41 8.59 4.27
CA SER A 54 12.98 8.00 5.48
C SER A 54 14.42 7.53 5.26
N LEU A 55 15.27 7.71 6.27
CA LEU A 55 16.69 7.30 6.22
C LEU A 55 16.95 6.07 7.08
N TYR A 56 17.81 5.17 6.60
CA TYR A 56 18.26 4.03 7.37
C TYR A 56 19.00 4.49 8.64
N ASN A 57 18.61 3.97 9.80
CA ASN A 57 19.04 4.43 11.14
C ASN A 57 18.80 5.93 11.43
N GLY A 58 17.99 6.61 10.62
CA GLY A 58 17.79 8.05 10.70
C GLY A 58 16.34 8.47 10.94
N GLN A 59 16.03 9.69 10.51
CA GLN A 59 14.69 10.25 10.55
C GLN A 59 13.72 9.37 9.78
N GLN A 60 12.55 9.13 10.36
CA GLN A 60 11.45 8.38 9.73
C GLN A 60 10.31 9.34 9.41
N TYR A 61 9.67 9.10 8.26
CA TYR A 61 8.49 9.79 7.81
C TYR A 61 7.39 8.78 7.52
N GLU A 62 6.18 9.17 7.86
CA GLU A 62 4.97 8.39 7.70
C GLU A 62 3.80 9.36 7.49
N PHE A 63 2.73 8.85 6.90
CA PHE A 63 1.50 9.58 6.71
C PHE A 63 0.33 8.59 6.76
N PRO A 64 -0.80 8.96 7.37
CA PRO A 64 -1.99 8.13 7.37
C PRO A 64 -2.63 8.12 5.97
N LEU A 65 -3.22 6.99 5.63
CA LEU A 65 -4.07 6.79 4.46
C LEU A 65 -5.37 6.15 4.94
N LYS A 66 -6.49 6.63 4.41
CA LYS A 66 -7.81 6.10 4.72
C LYS A 66 -8.60 5.91 3.44
N ILE A 67 -9.17 4.72 3.28
CA ILE A 67 -10.14 4.42 2.22
C ILE A 67 -11.44 4.08 2.91
N TRP A 68 -12.50 4.80 2.58
CA TRP A 68 -13.81 4.63 3.21
C TRP A 68 -14.91 4.75 2.17
N LYS A 69 -16.07 4.16 2.46
CA LYS A 69 -17.18 4.16 1.53
C LYS A 69 -18.26 5.11 2.00
N ASP A 70 -18.72 5.97 1.10
CA ASP A 70 -19.82 6.89 1.36
C ASP A 70 -21.16 6.17 1.26
N GLU A 71 -21.96 6.27 2.33
CA GLU A 71 -23.30 5.66 2.38
C GLU A 71 -24.26 6.29 1.35
N LYS A 72 -24.07 7.57 1.02
CA LYS A 72 -25.05 8.31 0.20
C LYS A 72 -25.02 7.91 -1.26
N ASN A 73 -23.83 7.75 -1.83
CA ASN A 73 -23.63 7.47 -3.26
C ASN A 73 -22.82 6.18 -3.51
N GLY A 74 -22.34 5.53 -2.45
CA GLY A 74 -21.55 4.30 -2.52
C GLY A 74 -20.11 4.48 -2.99
N HIS A 75 -19.65 5.72 -3.23
CA HIS A 75 -18.30 5.98 -3.72
C HIS A 75 -17.25 5.61 -2.68
N TRP A 76 -16.12 5.11 -3.15
CA TRP A 76 -14.97 4.81 -2.31
C TRP A 76 -14.05 6.03 -2.30
N TRP A 77 -13.91 6.68 -1.16
CA TRP A 77 -13.11 7.88 -0.99
C TRP A 77 -11.71 7.54 -0.50
N LEU A 78 -10.72 8.26 -1.01
CA LEU A 78 -9.34 8.22 -0.56
C LEU A 78 -8.99 9.51 0.16
N GLU A 79 -8.46 9.39 1.36
CA GLU A 79 -7.95 10.48 2.18
C GLU A 79 -6.48 10.25 2.53
N TYR A 80 -5.74 11.34 2.59
CA TYR A 80 -4.32 11.40 2.94
C TYR A 80 -4.13 12.35 4.10
N GLY A 81 -3.24 12.00 5.03
CA GLY A 81 -3.02 12.84 6.20
C GLY A 81 -4.27 12.90 7.09
N ASN A 82 -4.43 14.02 7.78
CA ASN A 82 -5.54 14.24 8.70
C ASN A 82 -6.61 15.11 8.03
N GLY A 83 -7.39 14.52 7.10
CA GLY A 83 -8.55 15.18 6.49
C GLY A 83 -8.38 15.68 5.05
N ASP A 84 -7.21 15.55 4.42
CA ASP A 84 -7.08 15.90 2.99
C ASP A 84 -7.68 14.78 2.12
N ILE A 85 -8.97 14.89 1.83
CA ILE A 85 -9.67 14.04 0.86
C ILE A 85 -9.01 14.24 -0.50
N ILE A 86 -8.45 13.20 -1.11
CA ILE A 86 -7.81 13.27 -2.44
C ILE A 86 -8.89 13.24 -3.53
N GLY A 87 -9.85 12.33 -3.40
CA GLY A 87 -10.85 12.03 -4.42
C GLY A 87 -11.51 10.69 -4.17
N TYR A 88 -12.21 10.17 -5.18
CA TYR A 88 -12.99 8.96 -5.04
C TYR A 88 -12.99 8.07 -6.30
N TRP A 89 -13.23 6.78 -6.09
CA TRP A 89 -13.66 5.84 -7.11
C TRP A 89 -15.20 5.78 -7.12
N PRO A 90 -15.86 6.03 -8.28
CA PRO A 90 -17.30 5.85 -8.39
C PRO A 90 -17.71 4.40 -8.07
N SER A 91 -18.85 4.25 -7.40
CA SER A 91 -19.40 2.92 -7.03
C SER A 91 -19.63 2.02 -8.25
N SER A 92 -20.02 2.62 -9.37
CA SER A 92 -20.25 1.91 -10.65
C SER A 92 -19.01 1.21 -11.21
N LEU A 93 -17.82 1.55 -10.71
CA LEU A 93 -16.56 0.95 -11.15
C LEU A 93 -16.44 -0.50 -10.69
N PHE A 94 -17.02 -0.83 -9.54
CA PHE A 94 -16.81 -2.12 -8.90
C PHE A 94 -18.12 -2.91 -8.85
N LYS A 95 -18.09 -4.16 -9.32
CA LYS A 95 -19.21 -5.10 -9.15
C LYS A 95 -19.16 -5.81 -7.80
N ARG A 96 -17.96 -6.16 -7.33
CA ARG A 96 -17.74 -6.89 -6.08
C ARG A 96 -17.61 -6.00 -4.84
N LEU A 97 -17.34 -4.70 -5.02
CA LEU A 97 -17.23 -3.72 -3.92
C LEU A 97 -18.43 -2.75 -3.90
N GLN A 98 -19.61 -3.21 -4.34
CA GLN A 98 -20.84 -2.42 -4.28
C GLN A 98 -21.42 -2.33 -2.86
N GLY A 99 -21.12 -3.31 -2.01
CA GLY A 99 -21.46 -3.35 -0.60
C GLY A 99 -20.21 -3.06 0.25
N GLU A 100 -19.84 -4.02 1.08
CA GLU A 100 -18.59 -4.05 1.84
C GLU A 100 -17.51 -4.85 1.11
N GLY A 101 -16.28 -4.84 1.64
CA GLY A 101 -15.18 -5.64 1.10
C GLY A 101 -15.05 -6.97 1.83
N ASP A 102 -14.76 -8.04 1.10
CA ASP A 102 -14.58 -9.38 1.70
C ASP A 102 -13.30 -9.49 2.56
N PHE A 103 -12.24 -8.78 2.17
CA PHE A 103 -10.97 -8.75 2.89
C PHE A 103 -10.19 -7.45 2.59
N ALA A 104 -9.26 -7.12 3.48
CA ALA A 104 -8.29 -6.04 3.30
C ALA A 104 -6.88 -6.57 3.50
N GLN A 105 -5.94 -6.11 2.67
CA GLN A 105 -4.53 -6.49 2.75
C GLN A 105 -3.65 -5.26 2.93
N PHE A 106 -2.65 -5.39 3.80
CA PHE A 106 -1.64 -4.37 4.07
C PHE A 106 -0.26 -4.98 3.81
N GLY A 107 0.59 -4.29 3.05
CA GLY A 107 1.94 -4.78 2.79
C GLY A 107 2.58 -4.16 1.56
N GLY A 108 3.39 -4.97 0.87
CA GLY A 108 4.09 -4.60 -0.34
C GLY A 108 4.06 -5.69 -1.39
N GLN A 109 4.24 -5.30 -2.64
CA GLN A 109 4.31 -6.20 -3.78
C GLN A 109 5.54 -5.86 -4.60
N VAL A 110 6.23 -6.88 -5.12
CA VAL A 110 7.31 -6.72 -6.08
C VAL A 110 6.97 -7.53 -7.32
N LEU A 111 7.04 -6.88 -8.48
CA LEU A 111 6.99 -7.55 -9.77
C LEU A 111 8.38 -8.12 -10.08
N ASN A 112 8.45 -9.43 -10.31
CA ASN A 112 9.65 -10.10 -10.78
C ASN A 112 9.33 -10.75 -12.15
N LEU A 113 9.79 -10.13 -13.23
CA LEU A 113 9.66 -10.65 -14.59
C LEU A 113 10.86 -11.51 -15.02
N ASN A 114 11.81 -11.76 -14.12
CA ASN A 114 13.06 -12.39 -14.49
C ASN A 114 12.86 -13.88 -14.81
N THR A 115 13.42 -14.33 -15.93
CA THR A 115 13.41 -15.72 -16.40
C THR A 115 14.77 -16.40 -16.23
N THR A 116 15.81 -15.69 -15.77
CA THR A 116 17.21 -16.18 -15.75
C THR A 116 17.58 -16.98 -14.50
N GLY A 117 16.61 -17.56 -13.78
CA GLY A 117 16.85 -18.44 -12.62
C GLY A 117 17.29 -17.76 -11.32
N PHE A 118 17.56 -16.45 -11.31
CA PHE A 118 17.81 -15.66 -10.10
C PHE A 118 16.64 -14.72 -9.82
N HIS A 119 16.30 -14.56 -8.54
CA HIS A 119 15.29 -13.58 -8.14
C HIS A 119 15.71 -12.13 -8.46
N THR A 120 14.74 -11.22 -8.56
CA THR A 120 14.99 -9.79 -8.86
C THR A 120 15.84 -9.10 -7.77
N SER A 121 16.63 -8.10 -8.15
CA SER A 121 17.34 -7.20 -7.23
C SER A 121 16.46 -6.04 -6.73
N THR A 122 15.17 -6.01 -7.07
CA THR A 122 14.24 -4.98 -6.59
C THR A 122 14.11 -5.07 -5.07
N GLN A 123 14.39 -3.98 -4.38
CA GLN A 123 14.23 -3.89 -2.94
C GLN A 123 12.78 -3.56 -2.57
N MET A 124 12.27 -4.19 -1.50
CA MET A 124 10.98 -3.81 -0.90
C MET A 124 11.22 -2.95 0.34
N GLY A 125 10.49 -1.85 0.46
CA GLY A 125 10.64 -0.92 1.58
C GLY A 125 12.04 -0.31 1.59
N SER A 126 12.77 -0.50 2.68
CA SER A 126 14.17 -0.07 2.82
C SER A 126 15.19 -1.06 2.21
N GLY A 127 14.74 -2.20 1.69
CA GLY A 127 15.62 -3.29 1.27
C GLY A 127 16.10 -4.19 2.42
N HIS A 128 15.65 -3.94 3.65
CA HIS A 128 15.97 -4.75 4.82
C HIS A 128 14.75 -5.56 5.28
N PHE A 129 15.05 -6.74 5.82
CA PHE A 129 14.11 -7.65 6.47
C PHE A 129 13.50 -7.06 7.75
N ASP A 130 12.36 -7.60 8.19
CA ASP A 130 11.54 -7.16 9.32
C ASP A 130 12.34 -7.03 10.62
N SER A 131 13.34 -7.89 10.80
CA SER A 131 14.24 -7.93 11.95
C SER A 131 14.94 -6.59 12.23
N GLY A 132 15.09 -5.74 11.20
CA GLY A 132 15.60 -4.38 11.36
C GLY A 132 14.69 -3.49 12.21
N ARG A 133 13.37 -3.72 12.21
CA ARG A 133 12.35 -2.94 12.93
C ARG A 133 12.44 -1.43 12.66
N PHE A 134 11.93 -0.61 13.57
CA PHE A 134 11.88 0.84 13.44
C PHE A 134 13.26 1.42 13.13
N LYS A 135 13.29 2.39 12.21
CA LYS A 135 14.48 3.01 11.60
C LYS A 135 15.26 2.17 10.59
N LYS A 136 14.98 0.87 10.43
CA LYS A 136 15.74 0.00 9.50
C LYS A 136 14.84 -0.72 8.49
N ALA A 137 13.72 -1.27 8.92
CA ALA A 137 12.72 -1.92 8.07
C ALA A 137 11.57 -0.95 7.76
N ALA A 138 10.90 -1.15 6.63
CA ALA A 138 9.65 -0.46 6.37
C ALA A 138 8.54 -0.99 7.30
N TYR A 139 7.54 -0.15 7.56
CA TYR A 139 6.43 -0.52 8.44
C TYR A 139 5.11 0.10 8.00
N ILE A 140 4.03 -0.56 8.39
CA ILE A 140 2.67 0.00 8.41
C ILE A 140 2.19 -0.16 9.85
N ARG A 141 1.57 0.88 10.41
CA ARG A 141 1.06 0.90 11.79
C ARG A 141 -0.34 1.49 11.84
N ASN A 142 -1.04 1.29 12.96
CA ASN A 142 -2.44 1.65 13.14
C ASN A 142 -3.34 1.08 12.02
N MET A 143 -3.10 -0.18 11.65
CA MET A 143 -3.93 -0.84 10.64
C MET A 143 -5.29 -1.15 11.26
N GLN A 144 -6.34 -0.68 10.59
CA GLN A 144 -7.73 -0.81 11.03
C GLN A 144 -8.63 -1.08 9.84
N VAL A 145 -9.80 -1.64 10.09
CA VAL A 145 -10.86 -1.83 9.09
C VAL A 145 -12.16 -1.23 9.61
N ALA A 146 -12.95 -0.68 8.70
CA ALA A 146 -14.32 -0.26 8.97
C ALA A 146 -15.24 -1.50 8.93
N VAL A 147 -16.14 -1.63 9.91
CA VAL A 147 -17.04 -2.81 10.03
C VAL A 147 -18.50 -2.52 9.72
N ASN A 148 -18.83 -1.28 9.37
CA ASN A 148 -20.17 -0.90 9.01
C ASN A 148 -20.17 0.33 8.09
N SER A 149 -21.36 0.69 7.64
CA SER A 149 -21.60 1.82 6.76
C SER A 149 -21.30 3.18 7.43
N GLU A 150 -21.42 3.26 8.76
CA GLU A 150 -21.01 4.42 9.57
C GLU A 150 -19.49 4.60 9.63
N ASN A 151 -18.72 3.70 9.01
CA ASN A 151 -17.27 3.66 9.04
C ASN A 151 -16.70 3.61 10.47
N ILE A 152 -17.27 2.77 11.34
CA ILE A 152 -16.69 2.46 12.65
C ILE A 152 -15.41 1.64 12.46
N TRP A 153 -14.28 2.21 12.87
CA TRP A 153 -12.96 1.58 12.74
C TRP A 153 -12.61 0.72 13.94
N ILE A 154 -12.16 -0.51 13.67
CA ILE A 154 -11.64 -1.41 14.70
C ILE A 154 -10.21 -1.83 14.37
N ASP A 155 -9.47 -2.16 15.43
CA ASP A 155 -8.21 -2.89 15.32
C ASP A 155 -8.43 -4.26 14.67
N LEU A 156 -7.43 -4.77 13.94
CA LEU A 156 -7.56 -6.05 13.24
C LEU A 156 -7.64 -7.19 14.27
N PRO A 157 -8.76 -7.93 14.36
CA PRO A 157 -8.97 -8.89 15.43
C PRO A 157 -8.11 -10.15 15.27
N ASP A 158 -8.03 -10.71 14.06
CA ASP A 158 -7.25 -11.91 13.75
C ASP A 158 -6.53 -11.78 12.40
N PRO A 159 -5.48 -10.94 12.32
CA PRO A 159 -4.74 -10.72 11.08
C PRO A 159 -3.80 -11.88 10.77
N GLU A 160 -3.87 -12.39 9.54
CA GLU A 160 -2.88 -13.31 8.99
C GLU A 160 -1.67 -12.56 8.41
N TYR A 161 -0.47 -13.13 8.57
CA TYR A 161 0.77 -12.58 8.05
C TYR A 161 1.47 -13.61 7.17
N GLY A 162 1.89 -13.21 5.97
CA GLY A 162 2.56 -14.10 5.04
C GLY A 162 3.37 -13.37 3.97
N ALA A 163 4.42 -14.04 3.49
CA ALA A 163 5.19 -13.61 2.34
C ALA A 163 5.30 -14.76 1.34
N ASN A 164 5.09 -14.48 0.05
CA ASN A 164 5.17 -15.52 -0.99
C ASN A 164 6.59 -16.10 -1.15
N LYS A 165 7.61 -15.30 -0.83
CA LYS A 165 9.04 -15.67 -0.90
C LYS A 165 9.80 -15.17 0.34
N PRO A 166 9.64 -15.80 1.51
CA PRO A 166 10.20 -15.34 2.80
C PRO A 166 11.73 -15.10 2.78
N GLY A 167 12.48 -15.90 2.01
CA GLY A 167 13.93 -15.72 1.86
C GLY A 167 14.33 -14.47 1.05
N CYS A 168 13.40 -13.87 0.32
CA CYS A 168 13.60 -12.70 -0.53
C CYS A 168 13.02 -11.42 0.09
N TYR A 169 11.82 -11.55 0.66
CA TYR A 169 11.12 -10.53 1.42
C TYR A 169 10.36 -11.19 2.57
N ASP A 170 10.35 -10.55 3.73
CA ASP A 170 9.59 -11.03 4.89
C ASP A 170 8.62 -9.96 5.40
N VAL A 171 7.74 -10.43 6.29
CA VAL A 171 6.81 -9.61 7.03
C VAL A 171 6.63 -10.21 8.41
N ARG A 172 6.56 -9.35 9.41
CA ARG A 172 6.23 -9.73 10.78
C ARG A 172 5.24 -8.76 11.37
N GLY A 173 4.10 -9.30 11.75
CA GLY A 173 3.05 -8.57 12.44
C GLY A 173 3.13 -8.64 13.95
N ARG A 174 2.57 -7.61 14.60
CA ARG A 174 2.31 -7.59 16.05
C ARG A 174 1.32 -6.50 16.42
N TYR A 175 0.78 -6.59 17.62
CA TYR A 175 0.06 -5.50 18.27
C TYR A 175 0.96 -4.73 19.25
N SER A 176 0.71 -3.42 19.38
CA SER A 176 1.30 -2.56 20.39
C SER A 176 0.32 -1.46 20.78
N ARG A 177 0.18 -1.15 22.07
CA ARG A 177 -0.74 -0.11 22.57
C ARG A 177 -0.55 1.26 21.90
N ASN A 178 0.68 1.60 21.54
CA ASN A 178 1.00 2.92 20.97
C ASN A 178 0.88 2.96 19.42
N TRP A 179 0.86 1.79 18.77
CA TRP A 179 1.00 1.65 17.31
C TRP A 179 -0.11 0.78 16.68
N GLY A 180 -1.10 0.36 17.47
CA GLY A 180 -2.16 -0.56 17.06
C GLY A 180 -1.61 -1.88 16.50
N ASN A 181 -2.34 -2.46 15.55
CA ASN A 181 -1.81 -3.50 14.67
C ASN A 181 -0.75 -2.87 13.75
N LEU A 182 0.42 -3.51 13.70
CA LEU A 182 1.52 -3.09 12.84
C LEU A 182 2.21 -4.28 12.17
N ILE A 183 2.86 -4.00 11.05
CA ILE A 183 3.82 -4.90 10.41
C ILE A 183 5.15 -4.18 10.21
N PHE A 184 6.24 -4.93 10.38
CA PHE A 184 7.51 -4.62 9.73
C PHE A 184 7.66 -5.54 8.52
N TYR A 185 8.15 -5.02 7.42
CA TYR A 185 8.26 -5.77 6.17
C TYR A 185 9.36 -5.20 5.28
N GLY A 186 9.86 -6.02 4.36
CA GLY A 186 10.83 -5.60 3.37
C GLY A 186 11.73 -6.74 2.95
N GLY A 187 12.84 -6.38 2.31
CA GLY A 187 13.87 -7.33 1.93
C GLY A 187 14.61 -6.91 0.67
N PRO A 188 15.81 -7.45 0.45
CA PRO A 188 16.69 -7.00 -0.62
C PRO A 188 16.28 -7.55 -1.98
N GLY A 189 15.33 -8.49 -2.02
CA GLY A 189 14.91 -9.18 -3.24
C GLY A 189 15.92 -10.18 -3.77
N ARG A 190 17.23 -9.95 -3.61
CA ARG A 190 18.31 -10.89 -3.99
C ARG A 190 19.31 -11.04 -2.86
N ASN A 191 19.52 -12.27 -2.41
CA ASN A 191 20.51 -12.66 -1.40
C ASN A 191 20.73 -14.19 -1.44
N ALA A 192 21.67 -14.72 -0.67
CA ALA A 192 22.02 -16.15 -0.67
C ALA A 192 20.86 -17.11 -0.30
N ASN A 193 19.87 -16.63 0.46
CA ASN A 193 18.69 -17.38 0.88
C ASN A 193 17.49 -17.17 -0.06
N CYS A 194 17.61 -16.26 -1.03
CA CYS A 194 16.56 -15.97 -1.99
C CYS A 194 16.83 -16.71 -3.30
N ARG A 195 16.11 -17.83 -3.48
CA ARG A 195 16.14 -18.67 -4.68
C ARG A 195 14.86 -18.47 -5.50
#